data_AF-A0A1I5LT73-F1
#
_entry.id   AF-A0A1I5LT73-F1
#
_cell.length_a   1.000
_cell.length_b   1.000
_cell.length_c   1.000
_cell.angle_alpha   90.00
_cell.angle_beta   90.00
_cell.angle_gamma   90.00
#
_symmetry.space_group_name_H-M   'P 1'
#
loop_
_entity.id
_entity.type
_entity.pdbx_description
1 polymer ?
#
loop_
_entity_poly.entity_id
_entity_poly.type
_entity_poly.pdbx_seq_one_letter_code
_entity_poly.pdbx_strand_id
1 'polypeptide(L)'
;MSKAKAEVSPINLGERLLTVAEAAEVLSTSERFPRRLIAERRIRFVRLGEPGRRGHVRIPESALREYIAGGLVEPMTASDVWRAA
;
A
#
# COMPACT_ATOMS: atom_id res chain seq x y z
N MET A 1 20.20 -2.90 25.75
CA MET A 1 19.53 -3.65 24.67
C MET A 1 18.48 -2.75 24.02
N SER A 2 18.91 -1.79 23.21
CA SER A 2 17.99 -0.89 22.50
C SER A 2 17.75 -1.51 21.14
N LYS A 3 16.54 -2.01 20.88
CA LYS A 3 16.17 -2.56 19.57
C LYS A 3 16.47 -1.50 18.53
N ALA A 4 17.29 -1.88 17.55
CA ALA A 4 17.54 -1.10 16.35
C ALA A 4 16.19 -0.68 15.77
N LYS A 5 15.89 0.61 15.86
CA LYS A 5 14.86 1.25 15.06
C LYS A 5 15.35 1.05 13.63
N ALA A 6 14.89 -0.02 13.00
CA ALA A 6 15.26 -0.35 11.63
C ALA A 6 15.11 0.94 10.83
N GLU A 7 16.19 1.36 10.17
CA GLU A 7 16.13 2.40 9.15
C GLU A 7 15.17 1.89 8.08
N VAL A 8 13.89 2.19 8.25
CA VAL A 8 12.88 1.94 7.23
C VAL A 8 13.16 3.00 6.18
N SER A 9 14.09 2.69 5.28
CA SER A 9 14.19 3.40 4.03
C SER A 9 12.78 3.48 3.47
N PRO A 10 12.26 4.67 3.15
CA PRO A 10 10.87 4.85 2.76
C PRO A 10 10.54 4.10 1.46
N ILE A 11 11.55 3.56 0.79
CA ILE A 11 11.49 2.63 -0.34
C ILE A 11 12.74 1.73 -0.21
N ASN A 12 12.60 0.42 -0.35
CA ASN A 12 13.77 -0.45 -0.49
C ASN A 12 14.25 -0.39 -1.95
N LEU A 13 15.51 -0.02 -2.21
CA LEU A 13 16.02 0.19 -3.58
C LEU A 13 16.01 -1.09 -4.44
N GLY A 14 15.95 -2.27 -3.83
CA GLY A 14 15.76 -3.56 -4.52
C GLY A 14 14.31 -3.98 -4.70
N GLU A 15 13.35 -3.15 -4.28
CA GLU A 15 11.93 -3.46 -4.30
C GLU A 15 11.32 -3.28 -5.69
N ARG A 16 10.38 -4.15 -6.04
CA ARG A 16 9.63 -4.01 -7.28
C ARG A 16 8.73 -2.77 -7.23
N LEU A 17 8.89 -1.93 -8.24
CA LEU A 17 8.10 -0.72 -8.46
C LEU A 17 7.03 -0.98 -9.50
N LEU A 18 5.79 -1.07 -9.06
CA LEU A 18 4.62 -1.39 -9.88
C LEU A 18 4.07 -0.14 -10.58
N THR A 19 3.58 -0.32 -11.78
CA THR A 19 2.69 0.63 -12.44
C THR A 19 1.30 0.62 -11.80
N VAL A 20 0.47 1.60 -12.16
CA VAL A 20 -0.94 1.65 -11.71
C VAL A 20 -1.73 0.42 -12.18
N ALA A 21 -1.45 -0.07 -13.39
CA ALA A 21 -2.08 -1.26 -13.95
C ALA A 21 -1.68 -2.52 -13.17
N GLU A 22 -0.38 -2.74 -12.95
CA GLU A 22 0.10 -3.87 -12.16
C GLU A 22 -0.41 -3.83 -10.71
N ALA A 23 -0.50 -2.64 -10.09
CA ALA A 23 -1.09 -2.52 -8.76
C ALA A 23 -2.58 -2.88 -8.74
N ALA A 24 -3.31 -2.58 -9.82
CA ALA A 24 -4.71 -2.97 -9.96
C ALA A 24 -4.85 -4.49 -10.05
N GLU A 25 -3.97 -5.16 -10.80
CA GLU A 25 -3.90 -6.62 -10.90
C GLU A 25 -3.62 -7.26 -9.53
N VAL A 26 -2.62 -6.76 -8.79
CA VAL A 26 -2.29 -7.25 -7.44
C VAL A 26 -3.48 -7.14 -6.49
N LEU A 27 -4.22 -6.03 -6.55
CA LEU A 27 -5.39 -5.81 -5.71
C LEU A 27 -6.66 -6.49 -6.24
N SER A 28 -6.61 -7.14 -7.42
CA SER A 28 -7.80 -7.65 -8.12
C SER A 28 -8.90 -6.60 -8.28
N THR A 29 -8.52 -5.35 -8.59
CA THR A 29 -9.43 -4.20 -8.78
C THR A 29 -9.19 -3.53 -10.13
N SER A 30 -9.99 -2.53 -10.48
CA SER A 30 -9.70 -1.67 -11.66
C SER A 30 -8.67 -0.59 -11.33
N GLU A 31 -7.99 -0.05 -12.35
CA GLU A 31 -7.01 1.05 -12.20
C GLU A 31 -7.56 2.28 -11.47
N ARG A 32 -8.88 2.49 -11.49
CA ARG A 32 -9.53 3.59 -10.77
C ARG A 32 -9.24 3.51 -9.27
N PHE A 33 -9.15 2.30 -8.72
CA PHE A 33 -8.94 2.10 -7.28
C PHE A 33 -7.52 2.49 -6.84
N PRO A 34 -6.42 1.98 -7.42
CA PRO A 34 -5.08 2.48 -7.12
C PRO A 34 -4.92 3.99 -7.37
N ARG A 35 -5.53 4.54 -8.44
CA ARG A 35 -5.52 6.00 -8.70
C ARG A 35 -6.16 6.78 -7.56
N ARG A 36 -7.28 6.28 -7.01
CA ARG A 36 -7.93 6.87 -5.84
C ARG A 36 -7.03 6.81 -4.61
N LEU A 37 -6.39 5.66 -4.35
CA LEU A 37 -5.45 5.53 -3.21
C LEU A 37 -4.31 6.54 -3.29
N ILE A 38 -3.75 6.77 -4.49
CA ILE A 38 -2.71 7.78 -4.73
C ILE A 38 -3.25 9.19 -4.49
N ALA A 39 -4.41 9.52 -5.05
CA ALA A 39 -5.03 10.84 -4.93
C ALA A 39 -5.33 11.19 -3.46
N GLU A 40 -5.87 10.24 -2.71
CA GLU A 40 -6.19 10.34 -1.29
C GLU A 40 -4.97 10.17 -0.38
N ARG A 41 -3.77 9.91 -0.93
CA ARG A 41 -2.52 9.66 -0.19
C ARG A 41 -2.61 8.50 0.81
N ARG A 42 -3.42 7.48 0.49
CA ARG A 42 -3.60 6.27 1.31
C ARG A 42 -2.48 5.24 1.15
N ILE A 43 -1.64 5.39 0.14
CA ILE A 43 -0.46 4.55 -0.11
C ILE A 43 0.75 5.41 -0.47
N ARG A 44 1.94 4.87 -0.21
CA ARG A 44 3.21 5.46 -0.67
C ARG A 44 3.34 5.27 -2.19
N PHE A 45 3.90 6.28 -2.86
CA PHE A 45 4.20 6.20 -4.29
C PHE A 45 5.41 7.08 -4.63
N VAL A 46 6.06 6.75 -5.75
CA VAL A 46 7.16 7.50 -6.33
C VAL A 46 6.64 8.22 -7.57
N ARG A 47 6.94 9.53 -7.66
CA ARG A 47 6.75 10.30 -8.89
C ARG A 47 8.08 10.35 -9.63
N LEU A 48 8.13 9.75 -10.80
CA LEU A 48 9.28 9.77 -11.70
C LEU A 48 9.13 10.91 -12.71
N GLY A 49 10.19 11.67 -12.92
CA GLY A 49 10.26 12.76 -13.89
C GLY A 49 10.56 14.13 -13.27
N GLU A 50 10.77 15.13 -14.13
CA GLU A 50 11.09 16.49 -13.69
C GLU A 50 9.95 17.11 -12.87
N PRO A 51 10.29 17.87 -11.80
CA PRO A 51 9.32 18.66 -11.05
C PRO A 51 8.51 19.56 -12.00
N GLY A 52 7.17 19.53 -11.88
CA GLY A 52 6.28 20.35 -12.70
C GLY A 52 5.78 19.72 -14.01
N ARG A 53 6.35 18.60 -14.48
CA ARG A 53 5.85 17.85 -15.65
C ARG A 53 4.89 16.72 -15.26
N ARG A 54 4.14 16.19 -16.23
CA ARG A 54 3.40 14.93 -16.08
C ARG A 54 4.41 13.81 -15.82
N GLY A 55 4.56 13.45 -14.55
CA GLY A 55 5.47 12.39 -14.13
C GLY A 55 4.80 11.03 -14.20
N HIS A 56 5.60 9.98 -14.36
CA HIS A 56 5.11 8.61 -14.22
C HIS A 56 4.99 8.27 -12.74
N VAL A 57 3.91 7.60 -12.36
CA VAL A 57 3.75 7.10 -10.99
C VAL A 57 4.22 5.65 -10.93
N ARG A 58 4.97 5.34 -9.87
CA ARG A 58 5.34 3.99 -9.48
C ARG A 58 4.93 3.73 -8.03
N ILE A 59 4.48 2.53 -7.76
CA ILE A 59 3.96 2.11 -6.47
C ILE A 59 4.89 1.01 -5.96
N PRO A 60 5.59 1.22 -4.83
CA PRO A 60 6.35 0.15 -4.19
C PRO A 60 5.42 -1.01 -3.80
N GLU A 61 5.81 -2.26 -4.07
CA GLU A 61 5.01 -3.44 -3.72
C GLU A 61 4.71 -3.53 -2.21
N SER A 62 5.67 -3.16 -1.36
CA SER A 62 5.53 -3.03 0.10
C SER A 62 4.42 -2.07 0.50
N ALA A 63 4.20 -0.99 -0.25
CA ALA A 63 3.14 -0.03 0.04
C ALA A 63 1.75 -0.66 -0.16
N LEU A 64 1.60 -1.57 -1.14
CA LEU A 64 0.38 -2.34 -1.31
C LEU A 64 0.21 -3.38 -0.20
N ARG A 65 1.29 -4.07 0.18
CA ARG A 65 1.26 -5.06 1.28
C ARG A 65 0.88 -4.41 2.61
N GLU A 66 1.44 -3.24 2.91
CA GLU A 66 1.08 -2.43 4.09
C GLU A 66 -0.39 -2.00 4.05
N TYR A 67 -0.88 -1.58 2.89
CA TYR A 67 -2.28 -1.21 2.72
C TYR A 67 -3.22 -2.38 2.94
N ILE A 68 -2.89 -3.56 2.38
CA ILE A 68 -3.65 -4.79 2.58
C ILE A 68 -3.64 -5.15 4.06
N ALA A 69 -2.46 -5.21 4.68
CA ALA A 69 -2.30 -5.56 6.09
C ALA A 69 -3.09 -4.63 7.02
N GLY A 70 -3.10 -3.32 6.75
CA GLY A 70 -3.89 -2.34 7.52
C GLY A 70 -5.40 -2.41 7.25
N GLY A 71 -5.83 -3.04 6.16
CA GLY A 71 -7.23 -3.28 5.83
C GLY A 71 -7.73 -4.69 6.15
N LEU A 72 -6.89 -5.55 6.73
CA LEU A 72 -7.28 -6.88 7.17
C LEU A 72 -8.27 -6.76 8.34
N VAL A 73 -9.42 -7.40 8.21
CA VAL A 73 -10.39 -7.55 9.27
C VAL A 73 -10.27 -8.98 9.81
N GLU A 74 -9.96 -9.10 11.09
CA GLU A 74 -9.86 -10.41 11.75
C GLU A 74 -11.23 -11.11 11.77
N PRO A 75 -11.26 -12.44 11.60
CA PRO A 75 -12.50 -13.19 11.64
C PRO A 75 -13.14 -13.09 13.03
N MET A 76 -14.47 -12.93 13.05
CA MET A 76 -15.23 -12.98 14.30
C MET A 76 -15.26 -14.41 14.83
N THR A 77 -14.94 -14.58 16.11
CA THR A 77 -15.05 -15.87 16.80
C THR A 77 -16.45 -16.06 17.38
N ALA A 78 -16.83 -17.32 17.64
CA ALA A 78 -18.12 -17.60 18.29
C ALA A 78 -18.28 -16.83 19.61
N SER A 79 -17.20 -16.69 20.39
CA SER A 79 -17.18 -15.90 21.62
C SER A 79 -17.45 -14.40 21.42
N ASP A 80 -17.07 -13.83 20.28
CA ASP A 80 -17.35 -12.41 19.96
C ASP A 80 -18.84 -12.19 19.72
N VAL A 81 -19.53 -13.17 19.14
CA VAL A 81 -20.98 -13.13 18.86
C VAL A 81 -21.78 -13.28 20.16
N TRP A 82 -21.40 -14.20 21.04
CA TRP A 82 -22.14 -14.45 22.29
C TRP A 82 -22.01 -13.34 23.34
N ARG A 83 -20.96 -12.50 23.29
CA ARG A 83 -20.78 -11.36 24.21
C ARG A 83 -21.53 -10.09 23.79
N ALA A 84 -22.16 -10.08 22.63
CA ALA A 84 -22.94 -8.95 22.13
C ALA A 84 -24.45 -9.08 22.42
N ALA A 85 -24.90 -10.16 23.06
CA ALA A 85 -26.28 -10.43 23.46
C ALA A 85 -26.49 -10.15 24.96
#